data_AF-A0A1H4ML73-F1
#
_entry.id   AF-A0A1H4ML73-F1
#
_cell.length_a   1.000
_cell.length_b   1.000
_cell.length_c   1.000
_cell.angle_alpha   90.00
_cell.angle_beta   90.00
_cell.angle_gamma   90.00
#
_symmetry.space_group_name_H-M   'P 1'
#
loop_
_entity.id
_entity.type
_entity.pdbx_description
1 polymer ?
#
loop_
_entity_poly.entity_id
_entity_poly.type
_entity_poly.pdbx_seq_one_letter_code
_entity_poly.pdbx_strand_id
1 'polypeptide(L)' 'MIPTIVIQIALIIIIVRSVYVVVQRINASHKAWLDILFHASIAIVALHFLMG' A
#
# COMPACT_ATOMS: atom_id res chain seq x y z
N MET A 1 -5.57 -2.61 24.32
CA MET A 1 -6.14 -3.57 23.35
C MET A 1 -6.70 -2.77 22.18
N ILE A 2 -5.98 -2.74 21.07
CA ILE A 2 -6.44 -2.03 19.88
C ILE A 2 -7.53 -2.90 19.23
N PRO A 3 -8.72 -2.36 18.93
CA PRO A 3 -9.76 -3.13 18.29
C PRO A 3 -9.28 -3.63 16.93
N THR A 4 -9.51 -4.91 16.61
CA THR A 4 -9.12 -5.53 15.34
C THR A 4 -9.65 -4.75 14.13
N ILE A 5 -10.85 -4.17 14.26
CA ILE A 5 -11.47 -3.28 13.28
C ILE A 5 -10.61 -2.06 12.94
N VAL A 6 -9.95 -1.46 13.93
CA VAL A 6 -9.09 -0.27 13.72
C VAL A 6 -7.85 -0.67 12.90
N ILE A 7 -7.31 -1.87 13.15
CA ILE A 7 -6.16 -2.41 12.41
C ILE A 7 -6.55 -2.70 10.97
N GLN A 8 -7.72 -3.32 10.73
CA GLN A 8 -8.22 -3.60 9.39
C GLN A 8 -8.45 -2.32 8.58
N ILE A 9 -9.07 -1.29 9.18
CA ILE A 9 -9.27 0.00 8.51
C ILE A 9 -7.93 0.66 8.16
N ALA A 10 -6.96 0.62 9.07
CA ALA A 10 -5.62 1.15 8.81
C ALA A 10 -4.94 0.41 7.65
N LEU A 11 -5.02 -0.93 7.61
CA LEU A 11 -4.48 -1.75 6.53
C LEU A 11 -5.14 -1.42 5.18
N ILE A 12 -6.46 -1.25 5.14
CA ILE A 12 -7.18 -0.85 3.94
C ILE A 12 -6.69 0.51 3.44
N ILE A 13 -6.56 1.50 4.32
CA ILE A 13 -6.05 2.84 3.96
C ILE A 13 -4.62 2.76 3.40
N ILE A 14 -3.76 1.95 4.03
CA ILE A 14 -2.38 1.72 3.57
C ILE A 14 -2.38 1.11 2.16
N ILE A 15 -3.19 0.08 1.91
CA ILE A 15 -3.30 -0.57 0.60
C ILE A 15 -3.75 0.44 -0.46
N VAL A 16 -4.84 1.17 -0.20
CA VAL A 16 -5.40 2.15 -1.15
C VAL A 16 -4.38 3.23 -1.48
N ARG A 17 -3.73 3.82 -0.47
CA ARG A 17 -2.70 4.85 -0.68
C ARG A 17 -1.52 4.29 -1.46
N SER A 18 -1.12 3.06 -1.17
CA SER A 18 0.03 2.46 -1.82
C SER A 18 -0.22 2.19 -3.30
N VAL A 19 -1.37 1.61 -3.63
CA VAL A 19 -1.80 1.40 -5.02
C VAL A 19 -1.93 2.75 -5.74
N TYR A 20 -2.52 3.77 -5.11
CA TYR A 20 -2.63 5.10 -5.70
C TYR A 20 -1.27 5.70 -6.07
N VAL A 21 -0.29 5.64 -5.17
CA VAL A 21 1.07 6.15 -5.42
C VAL A 21 1.75 5.36 -6.55
N VAL A 22 1.59 4.04 -6.59
CA VAL A 22 2.11 3.19 -7.68
C VAL A 22 1.54 3.62 -9.03
N VAL A 23 0.21 3.76 -9.14
CA VAL A 23 -0.45 4.18 -10.39
C VAL A 23 -0.01 5.58 -10.80
N GLN A 24 0.06 6.52 -9.85
CA GLN A 24 0.52 7.89 -10.11
C GLN A 24 1.97 7.92 -10.61
N ARG A 25 2.86 7.17 -9.96
CA ARG A 25 4.30 7.13 -10.29
C ARG A 25 4.58 6.40 -11.60
N ILE A 26 3.79 5.39 -11.97
CA ILE A 26 3.91 4.68 -13.26
C ILE A 26 3.58 5.59 -14.44
N ASN A 27 2.63 6.52 -14.27
CA ASN A 27 2.22 7.52 -15.26
C ASN A 27 3.09 8.79 -15.27
N ALA A 28 4.04 8.93 -14.34
CA ALA A 28 4.94 10.09 -14.32
C ALA A 28 6.01 10.00 -15.43
N SER A 29 6.37 11.17 -15.99
CA SER A 29 7.40 11.28 -17.03
C SER A 29 8.79 10.81 -16.56
N HIS A 30 9.08 10.95 -15.27
CA HIS A 30 10.26 10.36 -14.64
C HIS A 30 9.85 9.21 -13.71
N LYS A 31 10.19 7.98 -14.09
CA LYS A 31 9.79 6.77 -13.34
C LYS A 31 10.78 6.50 -12.21
N ALA A 32 10.39 6.88 -11.00
CA ALA A 32 11.10 6.48 -9.77
C ALA A 32 10.80 5.01 -9.43
N TRP A 33 11.44 4.08 -10.15
CA TRP A 33 11.19 2.64 -10.06
C TRP A 33 11.35 2.05 -8.66
N LEU A 34 12.34 2.49 -7.89
CA LEU A 34 12.52 2.05 -6.50
C LEU A 34 11.33 2.43 -5.62
N ASP A 35 10.78 3.62 -5.82
CA ASP A 35 9.63 4.15 -5.08
C ASP A 35 8.35 3.34 -5.37
N ILE A 36 8.20 2.91 -6.62
CA ILE A 36 7.11 2.05 -7.09
C ILE A 36 7.22 0.65 -6.49
N LEU A 37 8.40 0.03 -6.54
CA LEU A 37 8.64 -1.30 -5.95
C LEU A 37 8.44 -1.28 -4.43
N PHE A 38 8.85 -0.20 -3.77
CA PHE A 38 8.66 -0.05 -2.34
C PHE A 38 7.18 0.01 -1.96
N HIS A 39 6.38 0.84 -2.65
CA HIS A 39 4.94 0.89 -2.41
C HIS A 39 4.25 -0.43 -2.81
N ALA A 40 4.66 -1.09 -3.89
CA ALA A 40 4.15 -2.41 -4.23
C ALA A 40 4.42 -3.44 -3.12
N SER A 41 5.62 -3.41 -2.52
CA SER A 41 5.99 -4.27 -1.39
C SER A 41 5.13 -3.99 -0.16
N ILE A 42 4.90 -2.71 0.18
CA ILE A 42 4.01 -2.31 1.28
C ILE A 42 2.58 -2.81 1.03
N ALA A 43 2.08 -2.70 -0.19
CA ALA A 43 0.74 -3.16 -0.53
C ALA A 43 0.60 -4.68 -0.34
N ILE A 44 1.58 -5.46 -0.77
CA ILE A 44 1.59 -6.92 -0.60
C ILE A 44 1.63 -7.31 0.88
N VAL A 45 2.49 -6.67 1.68
CA VAL A 45 2.60 -6.93 3.12
C VAL A 45 1.29 -6.55 3.83
N ALA A 46 0.72 -5.39 3.52
CA ALA A 46 -0.55 -4.96 4.11
C ALA A 46 -1.71 -5.88 3.72
N LEU A 47 -1.72 -6.40 2.48
CA LEU A 47 -2.70 -7.40 2.04
C LEU A 47 -2.56 -8.72 2.82
N HIS A 48 -1.32 -9.18 3.03
CA HIS A 48 -1.04 -10.37 3.83
C HIS A 48 -1.55 -10.23 5.27
N PHE A 49 -1.33 -9.07 5.91
CA PHE A 49 -1.86 -8.78 7.25
C PHE A 49 -3.37 -8.59 7.30
N LEU A 50 -4.01 -8.25 6.18
CA LEU A 50 -5.46 -8.12 6.10
C LEU A 50 -6.16 -9.48 5.91
N MET A 51 -5.48 -10.41 5.23
CA MET A 51 -5.98 -11.75 4.91
C MET A 51 -5.60 -12.83 5.96
N GLY A 52 -4.58 -12.58 6.78
CA GLY A 52 -4.15 -13.45 7.89
C GLY A 52 -4.81 -13.07 9.20
#